data_AF-A0A1C5V047-F1
#
_entry.id   AF-A0A1C5V047-F1
#
_cell.length_a   1.000
_cell.length_b   1.000
_cell.length_c   1.000
_cell.angle_alpha   90.00
_cell.angle_beta   90.00
_cell.angle_gamma   90.00
#
_symmetry.space_group_name_H-M   'P 1'
#
loop_
_entity.id
_entity.type
_entity.pdbx_description
1 polymer ?
#
loop_
_entity_poly.entity_id
_entity_poly.type
_entity_poly.pdbx_seq_one_letter_code
_entity_poly.pdbx_strand_id
1 'polypeptide(L)' 'MIDRQEFNRIVNDSVKDLLRMDVDTYNKVKIVLLSYRDEYEPCNEYKRKLFEFTDRHRLLLIEMK' A
#
# COMPACT_ATOMS: atom_id res chain seq x y z
N MET A 1 -20.27 12.10 0.05
CA MET A 1 -19.93 10.74 0.56
C MET A 1 -19.26 10.01 -0.59
N ILE A 2 -18.05 9.50 -0.39
CA ILE A 2 -17.41 8.63 -1.39
C ILE A 2 -18.22 7.33 -1.44
N ASP A 3 -18.53 6.84 -2.64
CA ASP A 3 -19.19 5.55 -2.81
C ASP A 3 -18.27 4.45 -2.25
N ARG A 4 -18.81 3.59 -1.38
CA ARG A 4 -18.08 2.48 -0.78
C ARG A 4 -17.50 1.55 -1.85
N GLN A 5 -18.17 1.41 -3.00
CA GLN A 5 -17.67 0.60 -4.11
C GLN A 5 -16.44 1.23 -4.75
N GLU A 6 -16.46 2.54 -4.97
CA GLU A 6 -15.34 3.29 -5.52
C GLU A 6 -14.13 3.27 -4.59
N PHE A 7 -14.34 3.49 -3.29
CA PHE A 7 -13.28 3.39 -2.28
C PHE A 7 -12.63 2.00 -2.29
N ASN A 8 -13.43 0.93 -2.25
CA ASN A 8 -12.91 -0.44 -2.27
C ASN A 8 -12.13 -0.74 -3.56
N ARG A 9 -12.56 -0.19 -4.70
CA ARG A 9 -11.83 -0.32 -5.96
C ARG A 9 -10.46 0.35 -5.88
N ILE A 10 -10.39 1.60 -5.41
CA ILE A 10 -9.13 2.33 -5.25
C ILE A 10 -8.14 1.57 -4.35
N VAL A 11 -8.63 1.03 -3.22
CA VAL A 11 -7.81 0.23 -2.31
C VAL A 11 -7.29 -1.02 -3.01
N ASN A 12 -8.15 -1.77 -3.69
CA ASN A 12 -7.78 -3.01 -4.37
C ASN A 12 -6.76 -2.77 -5.49
N ASP A 13 -6.94 -1.71 -6.29
CA ASP A 13 -6.04 -1.37 -7.38
C ASP A 13 -4.67 -0.95 -6.82
N SER A 14 -4.65 -0.14 -5.76
CA SER A 14 -3.42 0.26 -5.06
C SER A 14 -2.63 -0.95 -4.51
N VAL A 15 -3.32 -1.90 -3.88
CA VAL A 15 -2.69 -3.12 -3.36
C VAL A 15 -2.09 -3.95 -4.50
N LYS A 16 -2.83 -4.16 -5.59
CA LYS A 16 -2.34 -4.93 -6.75
C LYS A 16 -1.09 -4.32 -7.34
N ASP A 17 -1.08 -3.00 -7.50
CA ASP A 17 0.07 -2.29 -8.06
C ASP A 17 1.29 -2.41 -7.14
N LEU A 18 1.11 -2.20 -5.83
CA LEU A 18 2.17 -2.36 -4.84
C LEU A 18 2.72 -3.79 -4.78
N LEU A 19 1.90 -4.82 -4.97
CA LEU A 19 2.36 -6.22 -5.00
C LEU A 19 3.11 -6.57 -6.29
N ARG A 20 2.81 -5.91 -7.40
CA ARG A 20 3.44 -6.15 -8.71
C ARG A 20 4.78 -5.44 -8.92
N MET A 21 5.03 -4.36 -8.17
CA MET A 21 6.29 -3.62 -8.26
C MET A 21 7.50 -4.50 -7.95
N ASP A 22 8.65 -4.21 -8.55
CA ASP A 22 9.92 -4.78 -8.11
C ASP A 22 10.25 -4.32 -6.68
N VAL A 23 11.16 -5.04 -6.01
CA VAL A 23 11.47 -4.81 -4.58
C VAL A 23 12.07 -3.42 -4.35
N ASP A 24 12.93 -2.94 -5.25
CA ASP A 24 13.62 -1.66 -5.08
C ASP A 24 12.67 -0.49 -5.28
N THR A 25 11.82 -0.55 -6.30
CA THR A 25 10.79 0.46 -6.54
C THR A 25 9.77 0.48 -5.40
N TYR A 26 9.32 -0.69 -4.93
CA TYR A 26 8.40 -0.77 -3.80
C TYR A 26 8.99 -0.11 -2.54
N ASN A 27 10.25 -0.41 -2.20
CA ASN A 27 10.90 0.15 -1.03
C ASN A 27 11.05 1.68 -1.12
N LYS A 28 11.39 2.21 -2.30
CA LYS A 28 11.44 3.67 -2.54
C LYS A 28 10.06 4.31 -2.33
N VAL A 29 9.01 3.75 -2.94
CA VAL A 29 7.63 4.24 -2.80
C VAL A 29 7.19 4.22 -1.33
N LYS A 30 7.46 3.14 -0.61
CA LYS A 30 7.15 3.00 0.82
C LYS A 30 7.82 4.07 1.66
N ILE A 31 9.12 4.31 1.47
CA ILE A 31 9.87 5.34 2.20
C ILE A 31 9.28 6.73 1.93
N VAL A 32 9.01 7.06 0.66
CA VAL A 32 8.46 8.36 0.28
C VAL A 32 7.06 8.56 0.90
N LEU A 33 6.16 7.59 0.75
CA LEU A 33 4.78 7.74 1.22
C LEU A 33 4.64 7.70 2.76
N LEU A 34 5.49 6.94 3.46
CA LEU A 34 5.49 6.92 4.92
C LEU A 34 6.24 8.11 5.56
N SER A 35 7.18 8.73 4.83
CA SER A 35 7.87 9.94 5.31
C SER A 35 6.99 11.20 5.21
N TYR A 36 6.07 11.24 4.25
CA TYR A 36 5.07 12.29 4.17
C TYR A 36 4.00 12.10 5.26
N ARG A 37 4.05 12.93 6.31
CA ARG A 37 3.00 12.98 7.34
C ARG A 37 1.91 13.96 6.91
N ASP A 38 0.70 13.43 6.75
CA ASP A 38 -0.48 14.23 6.47
C ASP A 38 -1.00 14.81 7.80
N GLU A 39 -1.63 15.99 7.77
CA GLU A 39 -2.31 16.56 8.94
C GLU A 39 -3.53 15.71 9.34
N TYR A 40 -4.10 14.96 8.38
CA TYR A 40 -5.20 14.05 8.62
C TYR A 40 -4.72 12.66 9.06
N GLU A 41 -4.82 12.38 10.36
CA GLU A 41 -4.30 11.13 10.95
C GLU A 41 -4.87 9.84 10.31
N PRO A 42 -6.14 9.75 9.90
CA PRO A 42 -6.63 8.55 9.20
C PRO A 42 -5.92 8.27 7.88
N CYS A 43 -5.40 9.28 7.17
CA CYS A 43 -4.56 9.06 6.00
C CYS A 43 -3.21 8.43 6.39
N ASN A 44 -2.61 8.85 7.50
CA ASN A 44 -1.37 8.27 8.01
C ASN A 44 -1.58 6.81 8.42
N GLU A 45 -2.68 6.52 9.13
CA GLU A 45 -3.05 5.17 9.53
C GLU A 45 -3.32 4.27 8.32
N TYR A 46 -4.05 4.78 7.31
CA TYR A 46 -4.30 4.07 6.06
C TYR A 46 -3.01 3.68 5.36
N LYS A 47 -2.06 4.61 5.18
CA LYS A 47 -0.75 4.33 4.56
C LYS A 47 0.00 3.25 5.33
N ARG A 48 0.04 3.31 6.67
CA ARG A 48 0.68 2.28 7.50
C ARG A 48 0.06 0.90 7.26
N LYS A 49 -1.27 0.80 7.34
CA LYS A 49 -1.99 -0.47 7.13
C LYS A 49 -1.81 -1.03 5.72
N LEU A 50 -1.80 -0.15 4.70
CA LEU A 50 -1.56 -0.54 3.31
C LEU A 50 -0.20 -1.22 3.15
N PHE A 51 0.86 -0.59 3.66
CA PHE A 51 2.22 -1.14 3.56
C PHE A 51 2.45 -2.36 4.44
N GLU A 52 1.85 -2.41 5.63
CA GLU A 52 1.89 -3.60 6.47
C GLU A 52 1.23 -4.81 5.78
N PHE A 53 0.09 -4.59 5.13
CA PHE A 53 -0.56 -5.64 4.34
C PHE A 53 0.33 -6.09 3.19
N THR A 54 0.86 -5.17 2.38
CA THR A 54 1.67 -5.54 1.21
C THR A 54 2.99 -6.19 1.60
N ASP A 55 3.65 -5.78 2.69
CA ASP A 55 4.86 -6.44 3.18
C ASP A 55 4.63 -7.92 3.49
N ARG A 56 3.57 -8.24 4.24
CA ARG A 56 3.22 -9.61 4.62
C ARG A 56 2.96 -10.51 3.42
N HIS A 57 2.30 -9.97 2.38
CA HIS A 57 1.92 -10.75 1.21
C HIS A 57 3.02 -10.81 0.13
N ARG A 58 3.92 -9.82 0.07
CA ARG A 58 5.08 -9.86 -0.85
C ARG A 58 6.06 -10.96 -0.48
N LEU A 59 6.28 -11.23 0.81
CA LEU A 59 7.12 -12.35 1.24
C LEU A 59 6.61 -13.69 0.68
N LEU A 60 5.31 -13.93 0.78
CA LEU A 60 4.67 -15.12 0.23
C LEU A 60 4.87 -15.23 -1.29
N LEU A 61 4.81 -14.10 -2.02
CA LEU A 61 5.03 -14.08 -3.47
C LEU A 61 6.50 -14.30 -3.88
N ILE A 62 7.45 -13.99 -2.99
CA ILE A 62 8.88 -14.25 -3.21
C ILE A 62 9.19 -15.73 -2.91
N GLU A 63 8.63 -16.28 -1.84
CA GLU A 63 8.80 -17.70 -1.46
C GLU A 63 8.13 -18.68 -2.43
N MET A 64 7.16 -18.23 -3.22
CA MET A 64 6.50 -19.03 -4.27
C MET A 64 7.24 -19.07 -5.61
N LYS A 65 8.34 -18.32 -5.78
CA LYS A 65 9.19 -18.33 -6.98
C LYS A 65 10.38 -19.26 -6.84
#